data_AF-A0A366M6W3-F1
#
_entry.id   AF-A0A366M6W3-F1
#
_cell.length_a   1.000
_cell.length_b   1.000
_cell.length_c   1.000
_cell.angle_alpha   90.00
_cell.angle_beta   90.00
_cell.angle_gamma   90.00
#
_symmetry.space_group_name_H-M   'P 1'
#
loop_
_entity.id
_entity.type
_entity.pdbx_description
1 polymer ?
#
loop_
_entity_poly.entity_id
_entity_poly.type
_entity_poly.pdbx_seq_one_letter_code
_entity_poly.pdbx_strand_id
1 'polypeptide(L)'
;MQTRPVLLGEHLPRALPRLAPLQPVPRRLAKTAEEIATAMDAAQMAAEIEIPRAPRLTADDVTPAQASTLLYENGGRLAILSAEGTFFEQIMGRYSNGKPDLELILKGHAGDRLVVDRRGLEEFVERPSLTLGICIQPQLLQDIAAKKQMTGRGLWPACCYRSRPTASALGT
;
A
#
# COMPACT_ATOMS: atom_id res chain seq x y z
N MET A 1 -19.21 34.44 -1.91
CA MET A 1 -18.23 33.45 -1.41
C MET A 1 -18.50 32.15 -2.18
N GLN A 2 -17.87 31.98 -3.35
CA GLN A 2 -18.12 30.86 -4.27
C GLN A 2 -17.09 29.77 -4.02
N THR A 3 -17.53 28.58 -3.62
CA THR A 3 -16.71 27.37 -3.53
C THR A 3 -16.59 26.77 -4.93
N ARG A 4 -15.38 26.78 -5.50
CA ARG A 4 -15.07 26.08 -6.76
C ARG A 4 -15.00 24.58 -6.47
N PRO A 5 -15.62 23.72 -7.29
CA PRO A 5 -15.47 22.27 -7.14
C PRO A 5 -14.03 21.88 -7.50
N VAL A 6 -13.38 21.15 -6.60
CA VAL A 6 -12.09 20.51 -6.88
C VAL A 6 -12.35 19.42 -7.91
N LEU A 7 -11.93 19.69 -9.15
CA LEU A 7 -11.97 18.73 -10.24
C LEU A 7 -11.07 17.54 -9.88
N LEU A 8 -11.72 16.45 -9.48
CA LEU A 8 -11.10 15.14 -9.32
C LEU A 8 -11.02 14.50 -10.70
N GLY A 9 -10.08 14.98 -11.51
CA GLY A 9 -9.87 14.54 -12.88
C GLY A 9 -8.72 15.36 -13.46
N GLU A 10 -7.88 14.71 -14.25
CA GLU A 10 -6.64 15.22 -14.85
C GLU A 10 -5.38 15.07 -13.96
N HIS A 11 -4.45 14.21 -14.42
CA HIS A 11 -3.00 14.18 -14.13
C HIS A 11 -2.34 13.01 -13.39
N LEU A 12 -3.00 11.86 -13.21
CA LEU A 12 -2.23 10.60 -13.07
C LEU A 12 -2.22 9.87 -14.42
N PRO A 13 -1.07 9.79 -15.13
CA PRO A 13 -0.99 9.04 -16.37
C PRO A 13 -1.38 7.59 -16.09
N ARG A 14 -2.41 7.13 -16.79
CA ARG A 14 -3.10 5.83 -16.60
C ARG A 14 -2.24 4.61 -16.93
N ALA A 15 -1.01 4.83 -17.39
CA ALA A 15 0.06 3.85 -17.52
C ALA A 15 1.37 4.63 -17.44
N LEU A 16 2.32 4.16 -16.62
CA LEU A 16 3.70 4.59 -16.80
C LEU A 16 4.08 4.27 -18.24
N PRO A 17 4.62 5.23 -19.03
CA PRO A 17 5.09 4.94 -20.37
C PRO A 17 6.08 3.78 -20.25
N ARG A 18 5.85 2.71 -21.00
CA ARG A 18 6.79 1.58 -21.08
C ARG A 18 8.10 2.20 -21.55
N LEU A 19 9.08 2.29 -20.65
CA LEU A 19 10.39 2.86 -20.96
C LEU A 19 10.85 2.21 -22.26
N ALA A 20 11.13 3.04 -23.27
CA ALA A 20 11.62 2.54 -24.54
C ALA A 20 12.85 1.66 -24.26
N PRO A 21 12.99 0.51 -24.94
CA PRO A 21 14.13 -0.36 -24.71
C PRO A 21 15.41 0.46 -24.89
N LEU A 22 16.27 0.46 -23.87
CA LEU A 22 17.56 1.13 -23.92
C LEU A 22 18.30 0.62 -25.15
N GLN A 23 18.71 1.54 -26.03
CA GLN A 23 19.49 1.14 -27.19
C GLN A 23 20.79 0.50 -26.72
N PRO A 24 21.19 -0.64 -27.30
CA PRO A 24 22.39 -1.32 -26.87
C PRO A 24 23.61 -0.42 -27.10
N VAL A 25 24.27 -0.03 -26.01
CA VAL A 25 25.51 0.75 -26.08
C VAL A 25 26.60 -0.16 -26.66
N PRO A 26 27.30 0.25 -27.74
CA PRO A 26 28.35 -0.56 -28.32
C PRO A 26 29.46 -0.80 -27.28
N ARG A 27 29.71 -2.07 -26.94
CA ARG A 27 30.79 -2.49 -26.04
C ARG A 27 32.15 -2.37 -26.75
N ARG A 28 32.62 -1.15 -26.98
CA ARG A 28 33.99 -0.86 -27.44
C ARG A 28 34.75 -0.10 -26.36
N LEU A 29 36.04 -0.40 -26.24
CA LEU A 29 36.96 0.35 -25.39
C LEU A 29 37.10 1.77 -25.96
N ALA A 30 36.90 2.77 -25.11
CA ALA A 30 37.18 4.17 -25.42
C ALA A 30 38.67 4.31 -25.79
N LYS A 31 38.96 5.05 -26.86
CA LYS A 31 40.32 5.24 -27.39
C LYS A 31 40.82 6.66 -27.21
N THR A 32 39.93 7.61 -26.90
CA THR A 32 40.24 9.03 -26.74
C THR A 32 39.83 9.55 -25.35
N ALA A 33 40.52 10.58 -24.86
CA ALA A 33 40.24 11.19 -23.55
C ALA A 33 38.81 11.75 -23.44
N GLU A 34 38.25 12.22 -24.56
CA GLU A 34 36.90 12.79 -24.65
C GLU A 34 35.81 11.71 -24.53
N GLU A 35 36.04 10.51 -25.10
CA GLU A 35 35.17 9.35 -24.91
C GLU A 35 35.18 8.84 -23.46
N ILE A 36 36.34 8.91 -22.79
CA ILE A 36 36.48 8.53 -21.38
C ILE A 36 35.69 9.51 -20.49
N ALA A 37 35.84 10.82 -20.73
CA ALA A 37 35.09 11.84 -19.99
C ALA A 37 33.57 11.67 -20.18
N THR A 38 33.12 11.44 -21.41
CA THR A 38 31.70 11.21 -21.72
C THR A 38 31.17 9.94 -21.03
N ALA A 39 31.96 8.86 -20.99
CA ALA A 39 31.58 7.63 -20.30
C ALA A 39 31.50 7.80 -18.78
N MET A 40 32.40 8.61 -18.20
CA MET A 40 32.38 8.94 -16.77
C MET A 40 31.17 9.80 -16.41
N ASP A 41 30.86 10.83 -17.19
CA ASP A 41 29.68 11.68 -16.98
C ASP A 41 28.39 10.86 -17.10
N ALA A 42 28.28 9.99 -18.11
CA ALA A 42 27.12 9.11 -18.28
C ALA A 42 26.98 8.11 -17.11
N ALA A 43 28.09 7.59 -16.59
CA ALA A 43 28.08 6.69 -15.43
C ALA A 43 27.67 7.44 -14.14
N GLN A 44 28.13 8.68 -13.96
CA GLN A 44 27.76 9.54 -12.85
C GLN A 44 26.24 9.85 -12.89
N MET A 45 25.73 10.28 -14.04
CA MET A 45 24.30 10.55 -14.23
C MET A 45 23.46 9.29 -14.02
N ALA A 46 23.93 8.11 -14.45
CA ALA A 46 23.21 6.86 -14.23
C ALA A 46 23.19 6.43 -12.75
N ALA A 47 24.26 6.72 -12.00
CA ALA A 47 24.33 6.43 -10.56
C ALA A 47 23.40 7.33 -9.73
N GLU A 48 23.10 8.54 -10.22
CA GLU A 48 22.17 9.47 -9.57
C GLU A 48 20.68 9.12 -9.83
N ILE A 49 20.38 8.23 -10.77
CA ILE A 49 19.01 7.81 -11.06
C ILE A 49 18.57 6.76 -10.04
N GLU A 50 17.75 7.15 -9.07
CA GLU A 50 17.00 6.22 -8.26
C GLU A 50 15.95 5.51 -9.12
N ILE A 51 16.15 4.21 -9.37
CA ILE A 51 15.17 3.38 -10.07
C ILE A 51 14.05 3.05 -9.07
N PRO A 52 12.83 3.60 -9.23
CA PRO A 52 11.73 3.24 -8.35
C PRO A 52 11.40 1.76 -8.53
N ARG A 53 11.14 1.07 -7.43
CA ARG A 53 10.66 -0.31 -7.48
C ARG A 53 9.35 -0.37 -8.25
N ALA A 54 9.13 -1.46 -8.98
CA ALA A 54 7.87 -1.66 -9.67
C ALA A 54 6.71 -1.62 -8.65
N PRO A 55 5.71 -0.74 -8.84
CA PRO A 55 4.68 -0.52 -7.83
C PRO A 55 3.82 -1.77 -7.69
N ARG A 56 3.72 -2.31 -6.47
CA ARG A 56 2.85 -3.43 -6.14
C ARG A 56 1.51 -2.93 -5.63
N LEU A 57 0.55 -2.74 -6.53
CA LEU A 57 -0.75 -2.15 -6.16
C LEU A 57 -1.58 -3.03 -5.24
N THR A 58 -1.46 -4.35 -5.36
CA THR A 58 -2.24 -5.32 -4.60
C THR A 58 -1.35 -6.30 -3.83
N ALA A 59 -1.78 -6.62 -2.61
CA ALA A 59 -1.22 -7.65 -1.78
C ALA A 59 -2.33 -8.56 -1.26
N ASP A 60 -2.00 -9.84 -1.09
CA ASP A 60 -2.84 -10.86 -0.47
C ASP A 60 -1.95 -11.66 0.50
N ASP A 61 -2.56 -12.19 1.56
CA ASP A 61 -1.90 -12.94 2.64
C ASP A 61 -0.59 -12.30 3.16
N VAL A 62 -0.66 -11.02 3.56
CA VAL A 62 0.48 -10.28 4.11
C VAL A 62 0.29 -10.02 5.59
N THR A 63 1.35 -10.15 6.38
CA THR A 63 1.34 -9.73 7.78
C THR A 63 1.25 -8.19 7.87
N PRO A 64 0.74 -7.61 8.98
CA PRO A 64 0.72 -6.16 9.17
C PRO A 64 2.12 -5.52 9.01
N ALA A 65 3.14 -6.21 9.52
CA ALA A 65 4.54 -5.81 9.41
C ALA A 65 5.05 -5.83 7.96
N GLN A 66 4.63 -6.79 7.14
CA GLN A 66 4.98 -6.82 5.73
C GLN A 66 4.19 -5.76 4.94
N ALA A 67 2.94 -5.54 5.32
CA ALA A 67 2.07 -4.55 4.69
C ALA A 67 2.59 -3.12 4.88
N SER A 68 3.13 -2.76 6.05
CA SER A 68 3.78 -1.45 6.25
C SER A 68 5.01 -1.25 5.38
N THR A 69 5.83 -2.30 5.21
CA THR A 69 6.99 -2.26 4.31
C THR A 69 6.57 -2.07 2.86
N LEU A 70 5.58 -2.84 2.38
CA LEU A 70 5.04 -2.68 1.03
C LEU A 70 4.42 -1.28 0.83
N LEU A 71 3.78 -0.74 1.87
CA LEU A 71 3.22 0.60 1.84
C LEU A 71 4.32 1.66 1.70
N TYR A 72 5.45 1.49 2.40
CA TYR A 72 6.63 2.34 2.26
C TYR A 72 7.23 2.23 0.85
N GLU A 73 7.47 1.01 0.37
CA GLU A 73 8.04 0.77 -0.96
C GLU A 73 7.18 1.34 -2.11
N ASN A 74 5.86 1.36 -1.94
CA ASN A 74 4.92 1.91 -2.92
C ASN A 74 4.67 3.43 -2.77
N GLY A 75 5.41 4.12 -1.91
CA GLY A 75 5.20 5.56 -1.68
C GLY A 75 3.85 5.88 -1.02
N GLY A 76 3.34 4.98 -0.19
CA GLY A 76 2.15 5.18 0.63
C GLY A 76 0.85 4.61 0.08
N ARG A 77 0.85 3.83 -1.01
CA ARG A 77 -0.38 3.28 -1.61
C ARG A 77 -0.34 1.76 -1.66
N LEU A 78 -1.33 1.12 -1.05
CA LEU A 78 -1.47 -0.34 -1.09
C LEU A 78 -2.94 -0.74 -0.98
N ALA A 79 -3.34 -1.72 -1.78
CA ALA A 79 -4.62 -2.42 -1.59
C ALA A 79 -4.34 -3.85 -1.09
N ILE A 80 -4.95 -4.22 0.03
CA ILE A 80 -4.95 -5.60 0.52
C ILE A 80 -6.29 -6.20 0.09
N LEU A 81 -6.22 -7.11 -0.88
CA LEU A 81 -7.37 -7.78 -1.46
C LEU A 81 -7.25 -9.25 -1.12
N SER A 82 -8.14 -9.76 -0.28
CA SER A 82 -8.10 -11.15 0.17
C SER A 82 -9.47 -11.80 0.10
N ALA A 83 -9.49 -13.04 -0.36
CA ALA A 83 -10.69 -13.88 -0.33
C ALA A 83 -11.01 -14.42 1.07
N GLU A 84 -10.12 -14.21 2.05
CA GLU A 84 -10.22 -14.76 3.40
C GLU A 84 -10.14 -13.66 4.47
N GLY A 85 -10.73 -13.93 5.63
CA GLY A 85 -10.64 -13.05 6.79
C GLY A 85 -9.36 -13.20 7.61
N THR A 86 -8.38 -13.97 7.15
CA THR A 86 -7.12 -14.27 7.86
C THR A 86 -6.33 -13.01 8.20
N PHE A 87 -6.31 -12.01 7.30
CA PHE A 87 -5.69 -10.71 7.57
C PHE A 87 -6.31 -10.00 8.79
N PHE A 88 -7.64 -10.03 8.90
CA PHE A 88 -8.33 -9.47 10.07
C PHE A 88 -7.98 -10.23 11.35
N GLU A 89 -7.87 -11.55 11.31
CA GLU A 89 -7.47 -12.34 12.47
C GLU A 89 -6.04 -12.02 12.92
N GLN A 90 -5.12 -11.82 11.98
CA GLN A 90 -3.74 -11.40 12.26
C GLN A 90 -3.70 -10.05 12.97
N ILE A 91 -4.43 -9.06 12.44
CA ILE A 91 -4.59 -7.73 13.05
C ILE A 91 -5.22 -7.81 14.43
N MET A 92 -6.16 -8.71 14.63
CA MET A 92 -6.82 -8.93 15.92
C MET A 92 -5.94 -9.69 16.92
N GLY A 93 -4.66 -9.89 16.61
CA GLY A 93 -3.68 -10.44 17.53
C GLY A 93 -3.72 -11.96 17.64
N ARG A 94 -4.23 -12.68 16.62
CA ARG A 94 -4.20 -14.16 16.57
C ARG A 94 -2.80 -14.72 16.87
N TYR A 95 -1.75 -13.99 16.48
CA TYR A 95 -0.34 -14.37 16.70
C TYR A 95 0.39 -13.49 17.73
N SER A 96 -0.27 -12.48 18.30
CA SER A 96 0.35 -11.44 19.15
C SER A 96 -0.19 -11.45 20.58
N ASN A 97 -0.40 -12.65 21.15
CA ASN A 97 -1.00 -12.86 22.49
C ASN A 97 -2.32 -12.09 22.70
N GLY A 98 -3.15 -12.00 21.65
CA GLY A 98 -4.46 -11.34 21.73
C GLY A 98 -4.43 -9.82 21.84
N LYS A 99 -3.26 -9.18 21.65
CA LYS A 99 -3.17 -7.72 21.52
C LYS A 99 -3.41 -7.33 20.04
N PRO A 100 -4.50 -6.61 19.74
CA PRO A 100 -4.76 -6.17 18.38
C PRO A 100 -3.82 -5.02 18.00
N ASP A 101 -3.25 -5.10 16.80
CA ASP A 101 -2.47 -4.04 16.18
C ASP A 101 -3.28 -3.40 15.05
N LEU A 102 -3.94 -2.29 15.38
CA LEU A 102 -4.85 -1.58 14.49
C LEU A 102 -4.20 -0.35 13.85
N GLU A 103 -2.96 -0.04 14.21
CA GLU A 103 -2.34 1.25 13.89
C GLU A 103 -2.19 1.43 12.38
N LEU A 104 -1.76 0.39 11.67
CA LEU A 104 -1.64 0.38 10.22
C LEU A 104 -2.96 0.73 9.52
N ILE A 105 -4.07 0.13 9.96
CA ILE A 105 -5.37 0.35 9.33
C ILE A 105 -5.90 1.74 9.65
N LEU A 106 -5.82 2.16 10.91
CA LEU A 106 -6.35 3.46 11.33
C LEU A 106 -5.60 4.60 10.63
N LYS A 107 -4.27 4.54 10.60
CA LYS A 107 -3.45 5.52 9.90
C LYS A 107 -3.61 5.43 8.38
N GLY A 108 -3.67 4.22 7.83
CA GLY A 108 -3.89 3.99 6.40
C GLY A 108 -5.28 4.43 5.90
N HIS A 109 -6.30 4.42 6.77
CA HIS A 109 -7.62 4.96 6.46
C HIS A 109 -7.69 6.48 6.65
N ALA A 110 -7.12 7.01 7.74
CA ALA A 110 -7.11 8.44 8.03
C ALA A 110 -6.18 9.25 7.12
N GLY A 111 -5.16 8.62 6.53
CA GLY A 111 -4.08 9.32 5.84
C GLY A 111 -3.04 9.91 6.79
N ASP A 112 -3.06 9.51 8.06
CA ASP A 112 -2.16 10.04 9.09
C ASP A 112 -0.78 9.42 8.97
N ARG A 113 0.25 10.22 9.25
CA ARG A 113 1.66 9.83 9.16
C ARG A 113 1.93 8.49 9.85
N LEU A 114 2.45 7.55 9.08
CA LEU A 114 2.90 6.25 9.56
C LEU A 114 4.43 6.26 9.66
N VAL A 115 4.91 6.04 10.89
CA VAL A 115 6.33 5.85 11.17
C VAL A 115 6.46 4.48 11.80
N VAL A 116 7.22 3.61 11.15
CA VAL A 116 7.50 2.28 11.66
C VAL A 116 9.00 2.20 11.91
N ASP A 117 9.36 2.28 13.19
CA ASP A 117 10.73 2.08 13.65
C ASP A 117 10.91 0.62 14.04
N ARG A 118 11.69 -0.10 13.23
CA ARG A 118 12.07 -1.50 13.48
C ARG A 118 13.59 -1.55 13.53
N ARG A 119 14.14 -2.46 14.34
CA ARG A 119 15.59 -2.63 14.51
C ARG A 119 16.29 -2.71 13.13
N GLY A 120 16.92 -1.62 12.72
CA GLY A 120 17.70 -1.50 11.48
C GLY A 120 17.01 -0.83 10.28
N LEU A 121 15.72 -0.51 10.34
CA LEU A 121 14.99 0.20 9.27
C LEU A 121 13.97 1.19 9.85
N GLU A 122 14.09 2.45 9.43
CA GLU A 122 13.07 3.49 9.65
C GLU A 122 12.23 3.62 8.38
N GLU A 123 10.98 3.17 8.44
CA GLU A 123 10.04 3.31 7.33
C GLU A 123 9.12 4.50 7.61
N PHE A 124 9.17 5.50 6.73
CA PHE A 124 8.42 6.74 6.87
C PHE A 124 7.44 6.92 5.71
N VAL A 125 6.15 7.04 6.03
CA VAL A 125 5.09 7.31 5.06
C VAL A 125 4.30 8.54 5.50
N GLU A 126 4.41 9.63 4.74
CA GLU A 126 3.74 10.90 5.07
C GLU A 126 2.22 10.81 4.95
N ARG A 127 1.74 10.17 3.87
CA ARG A 127 0.31 10.04 3.55
C ARG A 127 -0.03 8.59 3.17
N PRO A 128 -0.15 7.67 4.15
CA PRO A 128 -0.51 6.29 3.88
C PRO A 128 -1.97 6.19 3.43
N SER A 129 -2.22 5.42 2.39
CA SER A 129 -3.55 5.14 1.84
C SER A 129 -3.68 3.63 1.68
N LEU A 130 -4.36 3.01 2.63
CA LEU A 130 -4.60 1.57 2.66
C LEU A 130 -6.04 1.27 2.26
N THR A 131 -6.22 0.52 1.17
CA THR A 131 -7.54 0.00 0.78
C THR A 131 -7.66 -1.46 1.19
N LEU A 132 -8.76 -1.82 1.84
CA LEU A 132 -9.04 -3.21 2.23
C LEU A 132 -10.24 -3.74 1.45
N GLY A 133 -10.05 -4.82 0.71
CA GLY A 133 -11.11 -5.57 0.04
C GLY A 133 -11.07 -7.02 0.49
N ILE A 134 -11.81 -7.34 1.56
CA ILE A 134 -11.69 -8.64 2.22
C ILE A 134 -13.05 -9.34 2.25
N CYS A 135 -13.08 -10.59 1.77
CA CYS A 135 -14.23 -11.46 1.89
C CYS A 135 -14.23 -12.16 3.26
N ILE A 136 -15.07 -11.69 4.17
CA ILE A 136 -15.12 -12.17 5.56
C ILE A 136 -16.28 -13.15 5.73
N GLN A 137 -16.04 -14.28 6.40
CA GLN A 137 -17.11 -15.18 6.82
C GLN A 137 -17.99 -14.52 7.91
N PRO A 138 -19.33 -14.75 7.92
CA PRO A 138 -20.22 -14.15 8.91
C PRO A 138 -19.87 -14.49 10.36
N GLN A 139 -19.40 -15.71 10.62
CA GLN A 139 -18.98 -16.16 11.95
C GLN A 139 -17.83 -15.30 12.48
N LEU A 140 -16.79 -15.12 11.65
CA LEU A 140 -15.63 -14.32 11.99
C LEU A 140 -16.03 -12.86 12.26
N LEU A 141 -16.99 -12.30 11.52
CA LEU A 141 -17.51 -10.96 11.79
C LEU A 141 -18.15 -10.85 13.18
N GLN A 142 -18.88 -11.87 13.63
CA GLN A 142 -19.51 -11.90 14.96
C GLN A 142 -18.46 -11.99 16.07
N ASP A 143 -17.45 -12.84 15.91
CA ASP A 143 -16.35 -12.99 16.86
C ASP A 143 -15.54 -11.70 17.01
N ILE A 144 -15.35 -11.02 15.89
CA ILE A 144 -14.72 -9.70 15.79
C ILE A 144 -15.59 -8.63 16.46
N ALA A 145 -16.91 -8.65 16.25
CA ALA A 145 -17.86 -7.70 16.86
C ALA A 145 -18.00 -7.85 18.37
N ALA A 146 -17.83 -9.05 18.90
CA ALA A 146 -17.84 -9.29 20.34
C ALA A 146 -16.64 -8.63 21.07
N LYS A 147 -15.56 -8.30 20.36
CA LYS A 147 -14.36 -7.67 20.95
C LYS A 147 -14.54 -6.16 21.11
N LYS A 148 -14.71 -5.71 22.36
CA LYS A 148 -14.84 -4.28 22.73
C LYS A 148 -13.75 -3.35 22.17
N GLN A 149 -12.56 -3.89 21.92
CA GLN A 149 -11.40 -3.15 21.40
C GLN A 149 -11.64 -2.58 20.00
N MET A 150 -12.50 -3.19 19.18
CA MET A 150 -12.80 -2.71 17.83
C MET A 150 -13.79 -1.56 17.81
N THR A 151 -14.80 -1.61 18.66
CA THR A 151 -15.77 -0.53 18.82
C THR A 151 -15.12 0.68 19.49
N GLY A 152 -14.24 0.46 20.48
CA GLY A 152 -13.59 1.54 21.22
C GLY A 152 -12.45 2.26 20.48
N ARG A 153 -11.85 1.66 19.45
CA ARG A 153 -10.72 2.24 18.69
C ARG A 153 -11.07 2.68 17.27
N GLY A 154 -12.35 2.64 16.89
CA GLY A 154 -12.81 3.18 15.59
C GLY A 154 -12.49 2.31 14.37
N LEU A 155 -12.30 1.00 14.53
CA LEU A 155 -12.04 0.11 13.38
C LEU A 155 -13.30 -0.12 12.53
N TRP A 156 -14.47 -0.20 13.16
CA TRP A 156 -15.74 -0.43 12.46
C TRP A 156 -16.09 0.67 11.44
N PRO A 157 -16.02 1.97 11.80
CA PRO A 157 -16.22 3.04 10.83
C PRO A 157 -15.17 3.08 9.71
N ALA A 158 -13.94 2.64 9.99
CA ALA A 158 -12.82 2.74 9.06
C ALA A 158 -12.83 1.66 7.97
N CYS A 159 -13.32 0.44 8.26
CA CYS A 159 -13.17 -0.69 7.33
C CYS A 159 -14.45 -1.17 6.66
N CYS A 160 -15.62 -0.86 7.21
CA CYS A 160 -16.84 -1.58 6.85
C CYS A 160 -17.80 -0.73 6.02
N TYR A 161 -17.68 -0.80 4.69
CA TYR A 161 -18.79 -0.43 3.81
C TYR A 161 -19.70 -1.66 3.63
N ARG A 162 -20.78 -1.73 4.42
CA ARG A 162 -21.75 -2.84 4.30
C ARG A 162 -22.56 -2.67 3.03
N SER A 163 -22.30 -3.50 2.01
CA SER A 163 -23.29 -3.72 0.97
C SER A 163 -24.53 -4.32 1.63
N ARG A 164 -25.69 -3.66 1.49
CA ARG A 164 -26.96 -4.22 1.95
C ARG A 164 -27.08 -5.62 1.35
N PRO A 165 -27.34 -6.67 2.16
CA PRO A 165 -27.71 -7.94 1.57
C PRO A 165 -28.94 -7.66 0.71
N THR A 166 -28.87 -8.00 -0.57
CA THR A 166 -30.05 -8.04 -1.43
C THR A 166 -30.99 -9.04 -0.78
N ALA A 167 -32.01 -8.53 -0.10
CA ALA A 167 -33.11 -9.31 0.38
C ALA A 167 -33.79 -9.92 -0.85
N SER A 168 -33.44 -11.16 -1.12
CA SER A 168 -34.03 -11.99 -2.16
C SER A 168 -34.45 -13.28 -1.49
N ALA A 169 -35.77 -13.42 -1.36
CA ALA A 169 -36.53 -14.62 -1.00
C ALA A 169 -36.54 -15.05 0.49
N LEU A 170 -37.15 -14.19 1.33
CA LEU A 170 -38.19 -14.68 2.22
C LEU A 170 -39.52 -14.44 1.48
N GLY A 171 -40.10 -15.52 0.96
CA GLY A 171 -41.37 -15.51 0.25
C GLY A 171 -41.87 -16.94 0.12
N THR A 172 -42.72 -17.32 1.07
CA THR A 172 -43.56 -18.54 1.16
C THR A 172 -42.87 -19.90 1.23
#